data_AF-A0A5C6DT50-F1
#
_entry.id   AF-A0A5C6DT50-F1
#
_cell.length_a   1.000
_cell.length_b   1.000
_cell.length_c   1.000
_cell.angle_alpha   90.00
_cell.angle_beta   90.00
_cell.angle_gamma   90.00
#
_symmetry.space_group_name_H-M   'P 1'
#
loop_
_entity.id
_entity.type
_entity.pdbx_description
1 polymer ?
#
loop_
_entity_poly.entity_id
_entity_poly.type
_entity_poly.pdbx_seq_one_letter_code
_entity_poly.pdbx_strand_id
1 'polypeptide(L)'
;MEDGFVVLAGSKARMEVAPSGASLVNPQREKLLSAGIIEERDGDYYFTQDYLFNAPSTAAAFVLGRNANGWVEWKDKNDATLSELHRDTITTDEDA
;
A
#
# COMPACT_ATOMS: atom_id res chain seq x y z
N MET A 1 -14.13 12.81 -2.96
CA MET A 1 -13.17 12.07 -3.79
C MET A 1 -12.46 11.17 -2.80
N GLU A 2 -12.70 9.86 -2.86
CA GLU A 2 -11.95 8.91 -2.02
C GLU A 2 -10.58 8.77 -2.68
N ASP A 3 -9.65 9.65 -2.30
CA ASP A 3 -8.31 9.65 -2.87
C ASP A 3 -7.65 8.30 -2.53
N GLY A 4 -7.54 7.45 -3.55
CA GLY A 4 -6.90 6.15 -3.42
C GLY A 4 -5.42 6.27 -3.04
N PHE A 5 -4.74 5.14 -2.91
CA PHE A 5 -3.35 5.09 -2.48
C PHE A 5 -2.45 4.61 -3.61
N VAL A 6 -1.54 5.45 -4.10
CA VAL A 6 -0.60 5.09 -5.17
C VAL A 6 0.63 4.43 -4.56
N VAL A 7 0.95 3.23 -5.03
CA VAL A 7 2.26 2.61 -4.81
C VAL A 7 3.09 2.82 -6.07
N LEU A 8 4.28 3.41 -5.91
CA LEU A 8 5.12 3.85 -7.02
C LEU A 8 5.87 2.69 -7.67
N ALA A 9 6.21 2.85 -8.94
CA ALA A 9 7.12 1.96 -9.66
C ALA A 9 8.44 1.76 -8.89
N GLY A 10 8.96 0.54 -8.91
CA GLY A 10 10.14 0.14 -8.15
C GLY A 10 9.88 -0.16 -6.67
N SER A 11 8.68 0.09 -6.15
CA SER A 11 8.31 -0.30 -4.79
C SER A 11 8.37 -1.81 -4.62
N LYS A 12 8.79 -2.26 -3.43
CA LYS A 12 8.92 -3.66 -3.07
C LYS A 12 7.68 -4.15 -2.32
N ALA A 13 7.30 -5.40 -2.56
CA ALA A 13 6.21 -6.06 -1.89
C ALA A 13 6.59 -7.51 -1.55
N ARG A 14 6.19 -7.97 -0.36
CA ARG A 14 6.53 -9.31 0.14
C ARG A 14 5.94 -10.38 -0.77
N MET A 15 6.69 -11.44 -1.02
CA MET A 15 6.21 -12.60 -1.79
C MET A 15 5.30 -13.51 -0.94
N GLU A 16 5.73 -13.80 0.29
CA GLU A 16 4.94 -14.61 1.21
C GLU A 16 3.68 -13.89 1.66
N VAL A 17 2.57 -14.63 1.69
CA VAL A 17 1.28 -14.17 2.18
C VAL A 17 0.91 -14.94 3.44
N ALA A 18 0.68 -14.22 4.54
CA ALA A 18 0.20 -14.79 5.78
C ALA A 18 -1.25 -15.27 5.64
N PRO A 19 -1.67 -16.33 6.36
CA PRO A 19 -3.04 -16.85 6.27
C PRO A 19 -4.13 -15.81 6.51
N SER A 20 -3.85 -14.82 7.37
CA SER A 20 -4.80 -13.74 7.67
C SER A 20 -5.15 -12.86 6.47
N GLY A 21 -4.22 -12.66 5.53
CA GLY A 21 -4.41 -11.81 4.35
C GLY A 21 -4.64 -12.57 3.05
N ALA A 22 -4.57 -13.91 3.05
CA ALA A 22 -4.57 -14.73 1.84
C ALA A 22 -5.79 -14.50 0.94
N SER A 23 -6.99 -14.39 1.51
CA SER A 23 -8.23 -14.18 0.75
C SER A 23 -8.29 -12.83 0.03
N LEU A 24 -7.63 -11.80 0.59
CA LEU A 24 -7.58 -10.46 0.01
C LEU A 24 -6.43 -10.33 -0.98
N VAL A 25 -5.25 -10.83 -0.61
CA VAL A 25 -3.99 -10.56 -1.33
C VAL A 25 -3.81 -11.48 -2.55
N ASN A 26 -4.11 -12.78 -2.42
CA ASN A 26 -3.80 -13.75 -3.50
C ASN A 26 -4.51 -13.42 -4.83
N PRO A 27 -5.82 -13.13 -4.85
CA PRO A 27 -6.50 -12.80 -6.12
C PRO A 27 -5.95 -11.53 -6.77
N GLN A 28 -5.55 -10.54 -5.96
CA GLN A 28 -4.92 -9.32 -6.46
C GLN A 28 -3.52 -9.60 -7.02
N ARG A 29 -2.73 -10.46 -6.37
CA ARG A 29 -1.39 -10.85 -6.83
C ARG A 29 -1.44 -11.53 -8.18
N GLU A 30 -2.31 -12.53 -8.35
CA GLU A 30 -2.48 -13.23 -9.61
C GLU A 30 -2.86 -12.28 -10.75
N LYS A 31 -3.78 -11.35 -10.48
CA LYS A 31 -4.20 -10.32 -11.45
C LYS A 31 -3.03 -9.41 -11.85
N LEU A 32 -2.29 -8.89 -10.87
CA LEU A 32 -1.22 -7.92 -11.13
C LEU A 32 0.04 -8.56 -11.72
N LEU A 33 0.34 -9.82 -11.39
CA LEU A 33 1.38 -10.61 -12.06
C LEU A 33 1.01 -10.86 -13.52
N SER A 34 -0.22 -11.32 -13.78
CA SER A 34 -0.69 -11.60 -15.14
C SER A 34 -0.73 -10.34 -16.01
N ALA A 35 -0.97 -9.17 -15.40
CA ALA A 35 -0.95 -7.88 -16.06
C ALA A 35 0.46 -7.26 -16.18
N GLY A 36 1.50 -7.91 -15.66
CA GLY A 36 2.87 -7.39 -15.66
C GLY A 36 3.07 -6.13 -14.81
N ILE A 37 2.17 -5.84 -13.87
CA ILE A 37 2.22 -4.67 -12.97
C ILE A 37 3.15 -4.93 -11.78
N ILE A 38 3.26 -6.19 -11.39
CA ILE A 38 4.30 -6.66 -10.48
C ILE A 38 5.09 -7.78 -11.16
N GLU A 39 6.34 -7.91 -10.76
CA GLU A 39 7.20 -9.01 -11.18
C GLU A 39 8.03 -9.53 -10.02
N GLU A 40 8.40 -10.80 -10.09
CA GLU A 40 9.27 -11.45 -9.11
C GLU A 40 10.74 -11.11 -9.40
N ARG A 41 11.45 -10.63 -8.38
CA ARG A 41 12.91 -10.43 -8.40
C ARG A 41 13.49 -10.77 -7.03
N ASP A 42 14.50 -11.63 -7.01
CA ASP A 42 15.29 -11.96 -5.80
C ASP A 42 14.43 -12.41 -4.59
N GLY A 43 13.34 -13.12 -4.82
CA GLY A 43 12.45 -13.63 -3.75
C GLY A 43 11.46 -12.60 -3.19
N ASP A 44 11.37 -11.41 -3.79
CA ASP A 44 10.36 -10.40 -3.51
C ASP A 44 9.60 -10.03 -4.80
N TYR A 45 8.49 -9.32 -4.66
CA TYR A 45 7.80 -8.70 -5.78
C TYR A 45 8.15 -7.22 -5.90
N TYR A 46 8.26 -6.72 -7.12
CA TYR A 46 8.48 -5.31 -7.40
C TYR A 46 7.41 -4.77 -8.35
N PHE A 47 6.93 -3.56 -8.09
CA PHE A 47 6.02 -2.85 -8.99
C PHE A 47 6.79 -2.37 -10.23
N THR A 48 6.28 -2.68 -11.42
CA THR A 48 6.88 -2.28 -12.70
C THR A 48 6.43 -0.89 -13.15
N GLN A 49 5.30 -0.43 -12.61
CA GLN A 49 4.68 0.87 -12.85
C GLN A 49 3.92 1.33 -11.61
N ASP A 50 3.56 2.61 -11.57
CA ASP A 50 2.69 3.15 -10.53
C ASP A 50 1.33 2.44 -10.53
N TYR A 51 0.81 2.12 -9.35
CA TYR A 51 -0.47 1.45 -9.22
C TYR A 51 -1.33 2.09 -8.14
N LEU A 52 -2.54 2.51 -8.53
CA LEU A 52 -3.54 3.10 -7.65
C LEU A 52 -4.37 2.01 -6.99
N PHE A 53 -4.24 1.87 -5.67
CA PHE A 53 -5.17 1.11 -4.84
C PHE A 53 -6.36 1.98 -4.45
N ASN A 54 -7.51 1.36 -4.22
CA ASN A 54 -8.73 2.05 -3.80
C ASN A 54 -8.68 2.57 -2.35
N ALA A 55 -7.77 2.07 -1.52
CA ALA A 55 -7.63 2.49 -0.13
C ALA A 55 -6.20 2.24 0.39
N PRO A 56 -5.74 3.04 1.39
CA PRO A 56 -4.44 2.83 2.04
C PRO A 56 -4.27 1.44 2.64
N SER A 57 -5.33 0.89 3.25
CA SER A 57 -5.29 -0.45 3.86
C SER A 57 -5.14 -1.57 2.83
N THR A 58 -5.78 -1.44 1.65
CA THR A 58 -5.61 -2.41 0.56
C THR A 58 -4.17 -2.41 0.07
N ALA A 59 -3.58 -1.23 -0.13
CA ALA A 59 -2.18 -1.10 -0.52
C ALA A 59 -1.23 -1.72 0.52
N ALA A 60 -1.44 -1.41 1.81
CA ALA A 60 -0.62 -1.94 2.89
C ALA A 60 -0.73 -3.47 2.97
N ALA A 61 -1.94 -4.01 2.84
CA ALA A 61 -2.16 -5.44 2.89
C ALA A 61 -1.47 -6.17 1.74
N PHE A 62 -1.54 -5.60 0.54
CA PHE A 62 -0.87 -6.10 -0.64
C PHE A 62 0.65 -6.11 -0.45
N VAL A 63 1.24 -4.98 -0.06
CA VAL A 63 2.69 -4.82 0.11
C VAL A 63 3.24 -5.73 1.20
N LEU A 64 2.55 -5.84 2.33
CA LEU A 64 3.02 -6.62 3.48
C LEU A 64 2.67 -8.12 3.41
N GLY A 65 1.76 -8.52 2.50
CA GLY A 65 1.28 -9.89 2.38
C GLY A 65 0.44 -10.35 3.58
N ARG A 66 -0.26 -9.44 4.27
CA ARG A 66 -1.12 -9.75 5.43
C ARG A 66 -2.21 -8.71 5.58
N ASN A 67 -3.22 -8.95 6.41
CA ASN A 67 -4.10 -7.85 6.84
C ASN A 67 -3.29 -6.75 7.52
N ALA A 68 -3.56 -5.51 7.15
CA ALA A 68 -2.80 -4.35 7.57
C ALA A 68 -3.71 -3.12 7.70
N ASN A 69 -3.45 -2.28 8.68
CA ASN A 69 -4.15 -1.01 8.86
C ASN A 69 -3.35 0.11 8.19
N GLY A 70 -3.79 0.56 7.01
CA GLY A 70 -3.03 1.55 6.23
C GLY A 70 -2.76 2.86 6.97
N TRP A 71 -3.60 3.24 7.92
CA TRP A 71 -3.43 4.48 8.68
C TRP A 71 -2.21 4.51 9.61
N VAL A 72 -1.69 3.34 10.00
CA VAL A 72 -0.53 3.21 10.91
C VAL A 72 0.70 2.57 10.25
N GLU A 73 0.52 1.86 9.13
CA GLU A 73 1.59 1.16 8.42
C GLU A 73 2.34 2.10 7.46
N TRP A 74 1.63 3.05 6.85
CA TRP A 74 2.23 4.07 5.99
C TRP A 74 2.84 5.17 6.85
N LYS A 75 4.13 5.44 6.65
CA LYS A 75 4.90 6.45 7.37
C LYS A 75 5.72 7.31 6.43
N ASP A 76 5.95 8.56 6.81
CA ASP A 76 6.91 9.41 6.13
C ASP A 76 8.35 9.13 6.59
N LYS A 77 9.29 9.90 6.06
CA LYS A 77 10.72 9.83 6.41
C LYS A 77 11.03 10.17 7.88
N ASN A 78 10.08 10.74 8.61
CA ASN A 78 10.20 11.11 10.02
C ASN A 78 9.47 10.10 10.94
N ASP A 79 9.09 8.93 10.40
CA ASP A 79 8.29 7.90 11.07
C ASP A 79 6.87 8.33 11.46
N ALA A 80 6.38 9.48 10.98
CA ALA A 80 5.02 9.95 11.22
C ALA A 80 4.05 9.15 10.34
N THR A 81 3.01 8.60 10.95
CA THR A 81 2.00 7.76 10.29
C THR A 81 1.06 8.58 9.40
N LEU A 82 0.44 7.92 8.42
CA LEU A 82 -0.59 8.54 7.59
C LEU A 82 -1.72 9.17 8.43
N SER A 83 -2.10 8.53 9.55
CA SER A 83 -3.08 9.11 10.49
C SER A 83 -2.63 10.41 11.12
N GLU A 84 -1.34 10.55 11.48
CA GLU A 84 -0.80 11.76 12.10
C GLU A 84 -0.74 12.89 11.06
N LEU A 85 -0.19 12.59 9.88
CA LEU A 85 -0.05 13.54 8.77
C LEU A 85 -1.42 14.08 8.30
N HIS A 86 -2.45 13.23 8.26
CA HIS A 86 -3.79 13.67 7.85
C HIS A 86 -4.51 14.49 8.94
N ARG A 87 -4.20 14.27 10.22
CA ARG A 87 -4.78 15.07 11.31
C ARG A 87 -4.15 16.47 11.37
N ASP A 88 -2.85 16.57 11.11
CA ASP A 88 -2.13 17.85 11.11
C ASP A 88 -2.52 18.74 9.92
N THR A 89 -2.97 18.14 8.81
CA THR A 89 -3.48 18.87 7.63
C THR A 89 -4.91 19.39 7.81
N ILE A 90 -5.67 18.89 8.80
CA ILE A 90 -7.02 19.38 9.10
C ILE A 90 -7.00 20.59 10.05
N THR A 91 -5.89 20.84 10.76
CA THR A 91 -5.79 21.90 11.78
C THR A 91 -5.15 23.21 11.31
N THR A 92 -4.92 23.42 10.01
CA THR A 92 -4.19 24.61 9.52
C THR A 92 -4.99 25.63 8.68
N ASP A 93 -6.29 25.47 8.46
CA ASP A 93 -7.07 26.35 7.56
C ASP A 93 -8.38 26.94 8.15
N GLU A 94 -8.50 27.15 9.46
CA GLU A 94 -9.71 27.78 10.06
C GLU A 94 -9.47 28.86 11.14
N ASP A 95 -8.34 29.58 11.14
CA ASP A 95 -8.20 30.80 11.95
C ASP A 95 -7.29 31.85 11.26
N ALA A 96 -7.86 32.63 10.34
CA ALA A 96 -7.30 33.89 9.84
C ALA A 96 -8.38 34.95 9.65
#